data_AF-A0A2S7P0Q5-F1
#
_entry.id   AF-A0A2S7P0Q5-F1
#
_cell.length_a   1.000
_cell.length_b   1.000
_cell.length_c   1.000
_cell.angle_alpha   90.00
_cell.angle_beta   90.00
_cell.angle_gamma   90.00
#
_symmetry.space_group_name_H-M   'P 1'
#
loop_
_entity.id
_entity.type
_entity.pdbx_description
1 polymer ?
#
loop_
_entity_poly.entity_id
_entity_poly.type
_entity_poly.pdbx_seq_one_letter_code
_entity_poly.pdbx_strand_id
1 'polypeptide(L)'
;MPDRSSVSSEFLPDLWLVELGHELYPAKNAWRRFENRPRNCIAQGLVMLELRVVLLHIVREFQFADSYEEFDRSNQREGLNHYHGQRAYLIEEVASHLVDHFPCKVSIYAK
;
A
#
# COMPACT_ATOMS: atom_id res chain seq x y z
N MET A 1 -2.90 -23.60 -15.10
CA MET A 1 -3.01 -22.58 -14.04
C MET A 1 -3.07 -21.25 -14.77
N PRO A 2 -4.15 -20.46 -14.65
CA PRO A 2 -4.27 -19.22 -15.42
C PRO A 2 -3.10 -18.28 -15.10
N ASP A 3 -2.64 -17.57 -16.11
CA ASP A 3 -1.61 -16.54 -16.02
C ASP A 3 -2.10 -15.41 -15.10
N ARG A 4 -1.59 -15.39 -13.86
CA ARG A 4 -1.90 -14.35 -12.85
C ARG A 4 -0.92 -13.18 -12.91
N SER A 5 0.01 -13.15 -13.85
CA SER A 5 1.03 -12.08 -13.93
C SER A 5 0.43 -10.73 -14.30
N SER A 6 -0.67 -10.72 -15.07
CA SER A 6 -1.39 -9.51 -15.49
C SER A 6 -2.04 -8.73 -14.35
N VAL A 7 -2.38 -9.38 -13.23
CA VAL A 7 -3.04 -8.77 -12.06
C VAL A 7 -2.01 -8.30 -11.02
N SER A 8 -0.74 -8.69 -11.16
CA SER A 8 0.28 -8.50 -10.13
C SER A 8 0.60 -7.05 -9.81
N SER A 9 0.36 -6.12 -10.74
CA SER A 9 0.64 -4.69 -10.57
C SER A 9 -0.58 -3.87 -10.14
N GLU A 10 -1.75 -4.49 -10.02
CA GLU A 10 -2.99 -3.80 -9.66
C GLU A 10 -3.31 -3.96 -8.16
N PHE A 11 -3.80 -2.90 -7.53
CA PHE A 11 -4.26 -2.94 -6.14
C PHE A 11 -5.70 -3.47 -6.08
N LEU A 12 -5.86 -4.76 -5.76
CA LEU A 12 -7.18 -5.42 -5.67
C LEU A 12 -7.45 -5.98 -4.26
N PRO A 13 -8.12 -5.20 -3.38
CA PRO A 13 -8.49 -5.66 -2.04
C PRO A 13 -9.40 -6.90 -2.03
N ASP A 14 -10.26 -7.02 -3.04
CA ASP A 14 -11.27 -8.09 -3.15
C ASP A 14 -10.66 -9.49 -3.23
N LEU A 15 -9.37 -9.62 -3.59
CA LEU A 15 -8.61 -10.88 -3.52
C LEU A 15 -8.74 -11.56 -2.15
N TRP A 16 -8.92 -10.80 -1.07
CA TRP A 16 -8.98 -11.32 0.30
C TRP A 16 -10.40 -11.43 0.86
N LEU A 17 -11.42 -11.11 0.05
CA LEU A 17 -12.83 -11.09 0.44
C LEU A 17 -13.67 -12.18 -0.25
N VAL A 18 -13.11 -12.85 -1.24
CA VAL A 18 -13.79 -13.89 -2.02
C VAL A 18 -13.74 -15.28 -1.37
N GLU A 19 -14.73 -16.12 -1.67
CA GLU A 19 -14.84 -17.48 -1.17
C GLU A 19 -13.93 -18.48 -1.89
N LEU A 20 -13.68 -19.63 -1.24
CA LEU A 20 -12.88 -20.72 -1.80
C LEU A 20 -13.51 -21.24 -3.10
N GLY A 21 -12.71 -21.31 -4.17
CA GLY A 21 -13.18 -21.74 -5.49
C GLY A 21 -13.46 -20.56 -6.45
N HIS A 22 -13.53 -19.33 -5.93
CA HIS A 22 -13.56 -18.13 -6.76
C HIS A 22 -12.24 -17.96 -7.54
N GLU A 23 -12.29 -17.39 -8.75
CA GLU A 23 -11.10 -17.21 -9.60
C GLU A 23 -10.02 -16.33 -8.94
N LEU A 24 -10.48 -15.27 -8.27
CA LEU A 24 -9.65 -14.35 -7.48
C LEU A 24 -9.13 -14.96 -6.16
N TYR A 25 -9.54 -16.18 -5.78
CA TYR A 25 -9.12 -16.76 -4.51
C TYR A 25 -7.59 -16.89 -4.46
N PRO A 26 -6.95 -16.42 -3.38
CA PRO A 26 -5.51 -16.31 -3.31
C PRO A 26 -4.88 -17.70 -3.24
N ALA A 27 -3.74 -17.86 -3.90
CA ALA A 27 -2.99 -19.10 -3.80
C ALA A 27 -2.55 -19.36 -2.35
N LYS A 28 -2.35 -20.64 -2.00
CA LYS A 28 -1.86 -21.00 -0.66
C LYS A 28 -0.53 -20.28 -0.38
N ASN A 29 -0.44 -19.61 0.76
CA ASN A 29 0.70 -18.76 1.17
C ASN A 29 0.96 -17.53 0.28
N ALA A 30 -0.06 -16.97 -0.40
CA ALA A 30 0.11 -15.72 -1.16
C ALA A 30 0.45 -14.51 -0.27
N TRP A 31 -0.03 -14.46 0.98
CA TRP A 31 0.30 -13.41 1.94
C TRP A 31 1.50 -13.81 2.81
N ARG A 32 2.62 -13.07 2.67
CA ARG A 32 3.87 -13.35 3.41
C ARG A 32 4.57 -12.09 3.92
N ARG A 33 3.83 -11.02 4.22
CA ARG A 33 4.42 -9.71 4.56
C ARG A 33 5.19 -9.71 5.89
N PHE A 34 4.74 -10.52 6.84
CA PHE A 34 5.40 -10.76 8.14
C PHE A 34 6.28 -12.02 8.14
N GLU A 35 6.49 -12.58 6.93
CA GLU A 35 6.95 -13.93 6.61
C GLU A 35 6.25 -15.06 7.40
N ASN A 36 6.72 -16.31 7.28
CA ASN A 36 5.90 -17.50 7.57
C ASN A 36 6.68 -18.56 8.36
N ARG A 37 5.96 -19.39 9.13
CA ARG A 37 6.51 -20.52 9.90
C ARG A 37 7.57 -20.06 10.94
N PRO A 38 8.76 -20.68 11.16
CA PRO A 38 9.60 -20.36 12.32
C PRO A 38 10.20 -18.94 12.25
N ARG A 39 10.01 -18.26 11.13
CA ARG A 39 10.51 -16.92 10.88
C ARG A 39 9.40 -15.86 10.89
N ASN A 40 8.15 -16.24 11.17
CA ASN A 40 7.05 -15.27 11.27
C ASN A 40 7.39 -14.19 12.30
N CYS A 41 7.08 -12.93 11.96
CA CYS A 41 7.21 -11.81 12.88
C CYS A 41 6.35 -12.06 14.12
N ILE A 42 7.00 -12.15 15.28
CA ILE A 42 6.33 -12.33 16.58
C ILE A 42 5.34 -11.20 16.90
N ALA A 43 5.55 -10.02 16.32
CA ALA A 43 4.71 -8.84 16.53
C ALA A 43 3.53 -8.75 15.54
N GLN A 44 3.33 -9.72 14.63
CA GLN A 44 2.27 -9.65 13.61
C GLN A 44 0.89 -9.34 14.21
N GLY A 45 0.53 -9.99 15.32
CA GLY A 45 -0.77 -9.77 15.99
C GLY A 45 -0.94 -8.34 16.47
N LEU A 46 0.10 -7.77 17.09
CA LEU A 46 0.10 -6.39 17.58
C LEU A 46 0.03 -5.40 16.42
N VAL A 47 0.88 -5.56 15.40
CA VAL A 47 0.93 -4.67 14.23
C VAL A 47 -0.43 -4.64 13.52
N MET A 48 -1.09 -5.78 13.34
CA MET A 48 -2.40 -5.82 12.69
C MET A 48 -3.49 -5.11 13.51
N LEU A 49 -3.41 -5.16 14.85
CA LEU A 49 -4.34 -4.45 15.71
C LEU A 49 -4.11 -2.94 15.65
N GLU A 50 -2.86 -2.49 15.80
CA GLU A 50 -2.49 -1.08 15.72
C GLU A 50 -2.85 -0.47 14.37
N LEU A 51 -2.51 -1.16 13.26
CA LEU A 51 -2.85 -0.71 11.92
C LEU A 51 -4.36 -0.51 11.73
N ARG A 52 -5.20 -1.42 12.26
CA ARG A 52 -6.66 -1.30 12.15
C ARG A 52 -7.18 -0.11 12.94
N VAL A 53 -6.70 0.08 14.17
CA VAL A 53 -7.13 1.19 15.04
C VAL A 53 -6.72 2.52 14.42
N VAL A 54 -5.45 2.66 14.03
CA VAL A 54 -4.94 3.88 13.39
C VAL A 54 -5.68 4.16 12.08
N LEU A 55 -5.85 3.15 11.22
CA LEU A 55 -6.57 3.32 9.95
C LEU A 55 -8.02 3.75 10.18
N LEU A 56 -8.72 3.16 11.16
CA LEU A 56 -10.09 3.53 11.50
C LEU A 56 -10.21 5.02 11.86
N HIS A 57 -9.28 5.55 12.66
CA HIS A 57 -9.26 6.97 12.98
C HIS A 57 -8.95 7.83 11.76
N ILE A 58 -7.94 7.44 10.98
CA ILE A 58 -7.52 8.15 9.77
C ILE A 58 -8.69 8.27 8.78
N VAL A 59 -9.35 7.17 8.42
CA VAL A 59 -10.40 7.19 7.37
C VAL A 59 -11.69 7.88 7.80
N ARG A 60 -11.95 8.00 9.11
CA ARG A 60 -13.16 8.66 9.63
C ARG A 60 -13.01 10.16 9.74
N GLU A 61 -11.79 10.64 9.97
CA GLU A 61 -11.54 12.04 10.32
C GLU A 61 -10.85 12.79 9.19
N PHE A 62 -9.96 12.14 8.43
CA PHE A 62 -9.06 12.81 7.50
C PHE A 62 -9.29 12.41 6.05
N GLN A 63 -9.15 13.40 5.17
CA GLN A 63 -9.05 13.23 3.73
C GLN A 63 -7.63 13.57 3.28
N PHE A 64 -7.08 12.74 2.39
CA PHE A 64 -5.76 12.93 1.80
C PHE A 64 -5.89 13.13 0.30
N ALA A 65 -5.19 14.14 -0.22
CA ALA A 65 -4.95 14.29 -1.64
C ALA A 65 -3.44 14.39 -1.85
N ASP A 66 -2.88 13.61 -2.77
CA ASP A 66 -1.47 13.77 -3.11
C ASP A 66 -1.22 15.17 -3.69
N SER A 67 0.01 15.65 -3.56
CA SER A 67 0.40 16.97 -4.05
C SER A 67 1.70 16.89 -4.85
N TYR A 68 1.91 15.78 -5.57
CA TYR A 68 3.14 15.58 -6.35
C TYR A 68 3.31 16.65 -7.43
N GLU A 69 2.24 17.07 -8.12
CA GLU A 69 2.35 18.12 -9.15
C GLU A 69 2.83 19.47 -8.61
N GLU A 70 2.43 19.81 -7.37
CA GLU A 70 2.88 21.02 -6.70
C GLU A 70 4.30 20.85 -6.17
N PHE A 71 4.60 19.69 -5.61
CA PHE A 71 5.92 19.34 -5.11
C PHE A 71 6.97 19.39 -6.23
N ASP A 72 6.68 18.81 -7.39
CA ASP A 72 7.58 18.69 -8.53
C ASP A 72 7.89 20.06 -9.18
N ARG A 73 6.98 21.03 -9.09
CA ARG A 73 7.22 22.41 -9.55
C ARG A 73 8.32 23.11 -8.76
N SER A 74 8.42 22.83 -7.46
CA SER A 74 9.38 23.46 -6.55
C SER A 74 10.62 22.59 -6.30
N ASN A 75 10.56 21.29 -6.61
CA ASN A 75 11.61 20.31 -6.34
C ASN A 75 11.91 19.50 -7.59
N GLN A 76 12.64 20.11 -8.53
CA GLN A 76 13.09 19.40 -9.73
C GLN A 76 14.02 18.25 -9.34
N ARG A 77 13.63 17.03 -9.66
CA ARG A 77 14.41 15.81 -9.38
C ARG A 77 15.10 15.29 -10.62
N GLU A 78 16.34 14.86 -10.44
CA GLU A 78 17.04 14.03 -11.40
C GLU A 78 16.71 12.55 -11.15
N GLY A 79 16.51 11.78 -12.22
CA GLY A 79 16.27 10.33 -12.14
C GLY A 79 14.85 9.90 -12.53
N LEU A 80 14.45 8.72 -12.05
CA LEU A 80 13.14 8.14 -12.33
C LEU A 80 12.06 8.92 -11.56
N ASN A 81 11.07 9.47 -12.27
CA ASN A 81 9.92 10.15 -11.66
C ASN A 81 8.67 9.27 -11.61
N HIS A 82 8.54 8.28 -12.49
CA HIS A 82 7.38 7.40 -12.55
C HIS A 82 7.81 5.94 -12.65
N TYR A 83 7.08 5.06 -11.99
CA TYR A 83 7.27 3.60 -12.06
C TYR A 83 5.95 2.93 -12.44
N HIS A 84 5.94 2.16 -13.54
CA HIS A 84 4.70 1.62 -14.15
C HIS A 84 3.58 2.67 -14.33
N GLY A 85 3.95 3.90 -14.70
CA GLY A 85 3.01 5.01 -14.88
C GLY A 85 2.50 5.64 -13.58
N GLN A 86 2.91 5.16 -12.41
CA GLN A 86 2.54 5.72 -11.11
C GLN A 86 3.62 6.70 -10.62
N ARG A 87 3.20 7.85 -10.08
CA ARG A 87 4.10 8.86 -9.48
C ARG A 87 4.47 8.51 -8.04
N ALA A 88 3.56 7.87 -7.33
CA ALA A 88 3.79 7.30 -6.01
C ALA A 88 4.25 5.84 -6.15
N TYR A 89 5.52 5.58 -5.85
CA TYR A 89 6.07 4.24 -5.86
C TYR A 89 6.99 4.03 -4.66
N LEU A 90 7.17 2.77 -4.27
CA LEU A 90 8.02 2.41 -3.15
C LEU A 90 9.49 2.52 -3.52
N ILE A 91 10.25 3.16 -2.64
CA ILE A 91 11.71 3.18 -2.62
C ILE A 91 12.20 2.44 -1.38
N GLU A 92 13.41 1.90 -1.48
CA GLU A 92 14.07 1.23 -0.36
C GLU A 92 14.94 2.24 0.37
N GLU A 93 14.50 2.66 1.55
CA GLU A 93 15.24 3.54 2.45
C GLU A 93 15.14 2.96 3.86
N VAL A 94 15.95 1.93 4.15
CA VAL A 94 15.90 1.08 5.36
C VAL A 94 14.61 0.26 5.46
N ALA A 95 13.45 0.92 5.47
CA ALA A 95 12.14 0.35 5.27
C ALA A 95 11.58 0.73 3.89
N SER A 96 10.41 0.22 3.56
CA SER A 96 9.69 0.63 2.34
C SER A 96 9.06 2.00 2.57
N HIS A 97 9.57 3.03 1.90
CA HIS A 97 9.00 4.38 1.91
C HIS A 97 8.42 4.71 0.54
N LEU A 98 7.46 5.62 0.49
CA LEU A 98 7.04 6.21 -0.78
C LEU A 98 8.07 7.24 -1.20
N VAL A 99 8.33 7.30 -2.51
CA VAL A 99 9.20 8.31 -3.10
C VAL A 99 8.78 9.72 -2.65
N ASP A 100 9.76 10.57 -2.33
CA ASP A 100 9.57 11.93 -1.81
C ASP A 100 8.78 12.00 -0.50
N HIS A 101 8.69 10.88 0.22
CA HIS A 101 7.91 10.73 1.45
C HIS A 101 6.42 11.08 1.31
N PHE A 102 5.84 10.89 0.11
CA PHE A 102 4.43 11.10 -0.18
C PHE A 102 3.92 12.53 0.17
N PRO A 103 4.34 13.55 -0.59
CA PRO A 103 3.80 14.89 -0.44
C PRO A 103 2.27 14.86 -0.60
N CYS A 104 1.56 15.31 0.42
CA CYS A 104 0.10 15.29 0.44
C CYS A 104 -0.48 16.47 1.22
N LYS A 105 -1.71 16.83 0.85
CA LYS A 105 -2.57 17.74 1.59
C LYS A 105 -3.52 16.93 2.45
N VAL A 106 -3.72 17.38 3.68
CA VAL A 106 -4.62 16.74 4.65
C VAL A 106 -5.71 17.72 5.03
N SER A 107 -6.96 17.25 5.02
CA SER A 107 -8.11 18.01 5.50
C SER A 107 -9.02 17.13 6.36
N ILE A 108 -9.96 17.72 7.10
CA ILE A 108 -10.89 17.00 7.97
C ILE A 108 -12.26 16.93 7.30
N TYR A 109 -12.99 15.80 7.44
CA TYR A 109 -14.37 15.71 6.96
C TYR A 109 -15.26 16.75 7.67
N ALA A 110 -16.08 17.47 6.90
CA ALA A 110 -17.16 18.28 7.47
C ALA A 110 -18.14 17.35 8.22
N LYS A 111 -18.46 17.70 9.47
CA LYS A 111 -19.42 16.96 10.29
C LYS A 111 -20.85 17.18 9.83
#